data_AF-A0AAE6VQJ0-F1
#
_entry.id   AF-A0AAE6VQJ0-F1
#
_cell.length_a   1.000
_cell.length_b   1.000
_cell.length_c   1.000
_cell.angle_alpha   90.00
_cell.angle_beta   90.00
_cell.angle_gamma   90.00
#
_symmetry.space_group_name_H-M   'P 1'
#
loop_
_entity.id
_entity.type
_entity.pdbx_description
1 polymer ?
#
loop_
_entity_poly.entity_id
_entity_poly.type
_entity_poly.pdbx_seq_one_letter_code
_entity_poly.pdbx_strand_id
1 'polypeptide(L)'
;MYANHRSGFKHPSVPASASQVPHYDESDYVDQQYNGYADEPAPTQAPVHQQRRQGAATQAPQQESKAANGAQGKYPEYFSIKIHGSKAALNFIPDITRKNFLTISIEAAEMLNPANRTYNWGNKTRIQLTRTEYLEVVAVLLGMGETCKAKFDNHGVQGGPKKGFQLEHQGRHVFFSVYENNKPVRAVPVPLMEAIQVAHMMISIYVENYPGITSDTVMTSLNQAIRKRDMESRKQS
;
A
#
# COMPACT_ATOMS: atom_id res chain seq x y z
N MET A 1 -41.23 63.30 24.12
CA MET A 1 -41.63 64.12 22.95
C MET A 1 -40.95 63.57 21.71
N TYR A 2 -41.60 63.76 20.57
CA TYR A 2 -41.46 63.09 19.28
C TYR A 2 -40.22 63.42 18.42
N ALA A 3 -39.96 62.51 17.46
CA ALA A 3 -39.45 62.67 16.07
C ALA A 3 -37.99 63.09 15.83
N ASN A 4 -37.13 62.26 15.21
CA ASN A 4 -36.99 61.82 13.79
C ASN A 4 -36.32 62.85 12.85
N HIS A 5 -35.14 62.51 12.31
CA HIS A 5 -34.78 62.67 10.89
C HIS A 5 -33.68 61.68 10.46
N ARG A 6 -33.81 61.18 9.22
CA ARG A 6 -33.10 60.06 8.58
C ARG A 6 -32.02 60.54 7.59
N SER A 7 -30.95 59.77 7.45
CA SER A 7 -30.24 59.38 6.21
C SER A 7 -29.01 58.54 6.61
N GLY A 8 -28.64 57.37 6.09
CA GLY A 8 -29.07 56.55 4.97
C GLY A 8 -27.83 55.85 4.40
N PHE A 9 -27.56 54.58 4.72
CA PHE A 9 -26.68 53.69 3.94
C PHE A 9 -27.16 52.24 4.07
N LYS A 10 -27.26 51.56 2.93
CA LYS A 10 -27.94 50.27 2.70
C LYS A 10 -27.02 49.08 2.95
N HIS A 11 -27.51 48.08 3.68
CA HIS A 11 -26.99 46.70 3.67
C HIS A 11 -27.71 45.89 2.58
N PRO A 12 -27.02 44.99 1.85
CA PRO A 12 -27.69 44.00 1.02
C PRO A 12 -28.13 42.78 1.85
N SER A 13 -29.38 42.40 1.62
CA SER A 13 -30.12 41.30 2.24
C SER A 13 -29.90 39.96 1.51
N VAL A 14 -29.80 38.89 2.30
CA VAL A 14 -29.83 37.48 1.89
C VAL A 14 -31.28 37.01 1.75
N PRO A 15 -31.65 36.22 0.72
CA PRO A 15 -32.80 35.33 0.80
C PRO A 15 -32.38 33.87 1.00
N ALA A 16 -33.05 33.22 1.93
CA ALA A 16 -33.06 31.77 2.10
C ALA A 16 -34.10 31.13 1.16
N SER A 17 -33.78 30.00 0.55
CA SER A 17 -34.77 28.97 0.20
C SER A 17 -34.10 27.61 0.04
N ALA A 18 -34.79 26.58 0.52
CA ALA A 18 -34.34 25.22 0.69
C ALA A 18 -34.54 24.35 -0.56
N SER A 19 -33.78 23.24 -0.57
CA SER A 19 -34.08 21.94 -1.17
C SER A 19 -34.21 21.83 -2.68
N GLN A 20 -33.26 21.13 -3.32
CA GLN A 20 -33.50 19.92 -4.13
C GLN A 20 -32.18 19.37 -4.71
N VAL A 21 -31.97 18.06 -4.56
CA VAL A 21 -30.83 17.29 -5.07
C VAL A 21 -31.14 16.87 -6.51
N PRO A 22 -30.27 17.12 -7.52
CA PRO A 22 -30.48 16.56 -8.84
C PRO A 22 -29.98 15.11 -8.89
N HIS A 23 -30.93 14.23 -9.17
CA HIS A 23 -30.75 12.88 -9.67
C HIS A 23 -30.03 12.93 -11.02
N TYR A 24 -28.94 12.18 -11.19
CA TYR A 24 -28.35 11.96 -12.52
C TYR A 24 -29.09 10.80 -13.16
N ASP A 25 -29.63 11.04 -14.35
CA ASP A 25 -30.33 10.06 -15.19
C ASP A 25 -29.36 9.55 -16.28
N GLU A 26 -29.47 8.26 -16.55
CA GLU A 26 -28.62 7.46 -17.41
C GLU A 26 -29.39 7.20 -18.71
N SER A 27 -29.12 7.96 -19.78
CA SER A 27 -29.56 7.63 -21.14
C SER A 27 -29.00 8.62 -22.15
N ASP A 28 -28.20 8.11 -23.11
CA ASP A 28 -28.20 8.49 -24.55
C ASP A 28 -26.85 8.15 -25.20
N TYR A 29 -26.63 6.87 -25.49
CA TYR A 29 -25.80 6.46 -26.62
C TYR A 29 -26.72 6.25 -27.82
N VAL A 30 -26.65 7.14 -28.81
CA VAL A 30 -27.34 6.99 -30.10
C VAL A 30 -26.34 6.56 -31.16
N ASP A 31 -26.76 5.49 -31.82
CA ASP A 31 -26.22 4.74 -32.94
C ASP A 31 -25.99 5.60 -34.21
N GLN A 32 -24.92 5.31 -34.96
CA GLN A 32 -24.69 5.85 -36.30
C GLN A 32 -24.53 4.69 -37.29
N GLN A 33 -25.61 4.40 -38.00
CA GLN A 33 -25.66 3.50 -39.15
C GLN A 33 -25.30 4.19 -40.48
N TYR A 34 -24.36 3.57 -41.18
CA TYR A 34 -24.29 3.22 -42.60
C TYR A 34 -25.17 3.91 -43.66
N ASN A 35 -24.55 4.26 -44.79
CA ASN A 35 -25.16 4.13 -46.12
C ASN A 35 -24.08 3.74 -47.16
N GLY A 36 -24.36 2.73 -47.99
CA GLY A 36 -23.47 2.20 -49.03
C GLY A 36 -24.15 2.11 -50.41
N TYR A 37 -23.38 1.77 -51.45
CA TYR A 37 -23.75 1.17 -52.76
C TYR A 37 -22.41 0.89 -53.52
N ALA A 38 -22.16 -0.13 -54.35
CA ALA A 38 -22.69 -1.45 -54.64
C ALA A 38 -21.71 -2.13 -55.65
N ASP A 39 -21.90 -3.44 -55.85
CA ASP A 39 -21.42 -4.33 -56.93
C ASP A 39 -20.07 -5.10 -56.83
N GLU A 40 -20.25 -6.42 -56.87
CA GLU A 40 -19.31 -7.56 -56.88
C GLU A 40 -18.99 -8.00 -58.34
N PRO A 41 -18.01 -8.89 -58.66
CA PRO A 41 -18.05 -10.31 -58.23
C PRO A 41 -16.69 -11.00 -57.91
N ALA A 42 -16.77 -12.10 -57.16
CA ALA A 42 -15.73 -13.12 -56.93
C ALA A 42 -15.52 -14.03 -58.18
N PRO A 43 -14.46 -14.89 -58.30
CA PRO A 43 -14.16 -16.00 -57.36
C PRO A 43 -12.67 -16.42 -57.24
N THR A 44 -12.33 -17.33 -56.31
CA THR A 44 -11.63 -18.64 -56.53
C THR A 44 -10.96 -19.16 -55.23
N GLN A 45 -11.12 -20.47 -54.97
CA GLN A 45 -10.75 -21.22 -53.76
C GLN A 45 -9.37 -21.93 -53.86
N ALA A 46 -8.67 -22.01 -52.71
CA ALA A 46 -7.79 -23.08 -52.15
C ALA A 46 -6.49 -23.51 -52.90
N PRO A 47 -5.41 -23.99 -52.21
CA PRO A 47 -5.48 -25.15 -51.31
C PRO A 47 -4.72 -25.05 -49.97
N VAL A 48 -5.11 -26.00 -49.11
CA VAL A 48 -4.56 -26.36 -47.81
C VAL A 48 -3.23 -27.10 -48.01
N HIS A 49 -2.15 -26.65 -47.37
CA HIS A 49 -0.96 -27.50 -47.15
C HIS A 49 -0.68 -27.68 -45.66
N GLN A 50 -1.00 -28.89 -45.23
CA GLN A 50 -0.65 -29.52 -43.97
C GLN A 50 0.84 -29.88 -44.01
N GLN A 51 1.67 -29.31 -43.13
CA GLN A 51 3.00 -29.88 -42.89
C GLN A 51 3.36 -29.91 -41.40
N ARG A 52 3.30 -31.14 -40.92
CA ARG A 52 3.64 -31.64 -39.60
C ARG A 52 5.16 -31.67 -39.47
N ARG A 53 5.76 -30.93 -38.53
CA ARG A 53 7.07 -31.29 -37.96
C ARG A 53 7.09 -31.06 -36.45
N GLN A 54 7.32 -32.17 -35.77
CA GLN A 54 7.61 -32.30 -34.34
C GLN A 54 8.99 -31.75 -34.04
N GLY A 55 9.17 -31.25 -32.82
CA GLY A 55 10.49 -31.19 -32.17
C GLY A 55 10.84 -29.85 -31.53
N ALA A 56 10.32 -29.60 -30.33
CA ALA A 56 11.02 -28.85 -29.28
C ALA A 56 10.24 -29.01 -27.97
N ALA A 57 10.64 -29.98 -27.14
CA ALA A 57 10.25 -30.02 -25.75
C ALA A 57 10.82 -28.76 -25.08
N THR A 58 9.99 -27.72 -24.98
CA THR A 58 10.34 -26.51 -24.22
C THR A 58 10.11 -26.84 -22.76
N GLN A 59 11.21 -26.83 -22.03
CA GLN A 59 11.30 -27.19 -20.62
C GLN A 59 10.51 -26.19 -19.75
N ALA A 60 9.73 -26.78 -18.84
CA ALA A 60 9.21 -26.32 -17.54
C ALA A 60 9.01 -24.82 -17.24
N PRO A 61 7.85 -24.43 -16.68
CA PRO A 61 7.69 -23.17 -15.97
C PRO A 61 8.58 -23.10 -14.72
N GLN A 62 9.09 -21.90 -14.46
CA GLN A 62 9.88 -21.44 -13.32
C GLN A 62 9.53 -22.15 -12.01
N GLN A 63 10.50 -22.89 -11.46
CA GLN A 63 10.55 -23.17 -10.04
C GLN A 63 10.90 -21.87 -9.31
N GLU A 64 9.86 -21.14 -8.91
CA GLU A 64 9.98 -20.28 -7.73
C GLU A 64 10.57 -21.12 -6.60
N SER A 65 11.67 -20.62 -6.05
CA SER A 65 12.38 -21.24 -4.95
C SER A 65 11.43 -21.41 -3.77
N LYS A 66 11.05 -22.67 -3.50
CA LYS A 66 10.32 -23.09 -2.30
C LYS A 66 11.17 -22.84 -1.05
N ALA A 67 11.14 -21.60 -0.57
CA ALA A 67 11.61 -21.22 0.75
C ALA A 67 10.77 -20.05 1.28
N ALA A 68 9.45 -20.21 1.26
CA ALA A 68 8.54 -19.37 2.02
C ALA A 68 7.54 -20.28 2.73
N ASN A 69 7.82 -20.63 3.98
CA ASN A 69 6.74 -20.90 4.93
C ASN A 69 6.13 -19.53 5.30
N GLY A 70 5.61 -18.80 4.31
CA GLY A 70 4.85 -17.58 4.54
C GLY A 70 3.45 -17.95 5.03
N ALA A 71 2.62 -16.96 5.35
CA ALA A 71 1.19 -17.18 5.58
C ALA A 71 0.43 -17.59 4.27
N GLN A 72 1.14 -18.14 3.28
CA GLN A 72 0.66 -18.58 1.98
C GLN A 72 -0.42 -19.65 2.20
N GLY A 73 -1.68 -19.25 2.01
CA GLY A 73 -2.87 -20.07 2.23
C GLY A 73 -3.80 -19.54 3.32
N LYS A 74 -3.29 -18.79 4.31
CA LYS A 74 -4.13 -18.12 5.32
C LYS A 74 -4.71 -16.81 4.80
N TYR A 75 -3.90 -16.04 4.07
CA TYR A 75 -4.31 -14.76 3.49
C TYR A 75 -4.33 -14.85 1.96
N PRO A 76 -5.32 -14.24 1.31
CA PRO A 76 -5.36 -14.13 -0.14
C PRO A 76 -4.26 -13.19 -0.67
N GLU A 77 -3.91 -13.31 -1.95
CA GLU A 77 -2.81 -12.52 -2.54
C GLU A 77 -3.01 -11.01 -2.41
N TYR A 78 -4.26 -10.55 -2.58
CA TYR A 78 -4.63 -9.13 -2.47
C TYR A 78 -4.40 -8.53 -1.08
N PHE A 79 -4.13 -9.35 -0.07
CA PHE A 79 -3.79 -8.89 1.27
C PHE A 79 -2.38 -8.26 1.31
N SER A 80 -1.52 -8.54 0.32
CA SER A 80 -0.22 -7.89 0.21
C SER A 80 -0.34 -6.50 -0.41
N ILE A 81 0.37 -5.52 0.15
CA ILE A 81 0.34 -4.12 -0.32
C ILE A 81 1.69 -3.78 -0.95
N LYS A 82 1.69 -3.49 -2.25
CA LYS A 82 2.87 -3.03 -3.00
C LYS A 82 2.86 -1.51 -3.16
N ILE A 83 3.99 -0.88 -2.93
CA ILE A 83 4.17 0.58 -3.01
C ILE A 83 5.37 0.89 -3.89
N HIS A 84 5.15 1.70 -4.93
CA HIS A 84 6.11 1.91 -6.01
C HIS A 84 6.70 3.33 -5.95
N GLY A 85 7.96 3.44 -5.52
CA GLY A 85 8.72 4.70 -5.54
C GLY A 85 9.56 4.88 -6.81
N SER A 86 10.22 6.03 -6.94
CA SER A 86 11.04 6.36 -8.12
C SER A 86 12.35 5.57 -8.21
N LYS A 87 12.91 5.15 -7.06
CA LYS A 87 14.20 4.42 -6.98
C LYS A 87 14.07 3.00 -6.44
N ALA A 88 12.99 2.72 -5.71
CA ALA A 88 12.74 1.43 -5.09
C ALA A 88 11.23 1.19 -4.95
N ALA A 89 10.86 -0.05 -4.68
CA ALA A 89 9.50 -0.45 -4.31
C ALA A 89 9.52 -1.25 -3.01
N LEU A 90 8.41 -1.17 -2.27
CA LEU A 90 8.13 -1.98 -1.10
C LEU A 90 6.97 -2.94 -1.39
N ASN A 91 6.98 -4.10 -0.73
CA ASN A 91 5.87 -5.02 -0.68
C ASN A 91 5.70 -5.51 0.76
N PHE A 92 4.56 -5.21 1.37
CA PHE A 92 4.19 -5.66 2.70
C PHE A 92 3.34 -6.92 2.56
N ILE A 93 3.80 -8.03 3.13
CA ILE A 93 3.23 -9.36 2.88
C ILE A 93 2.92 -10.03 4.23
N PRO A 94 1.71 -10.58 4.44
CA PRO A 94 1.42 -11.40 5.60
C PRO A 94 2.40 -12.56 5.76
N ASP A 95 2.81 -12.83 6.99
CA ASP A 95 3.85 -13.82 7.27
C ASP A 95 3.62 -14.49 8.62
N ILE A 96 4.34 -15.57 8.89
CA ILE A 96 4.29 -16.29 10.15
C ILE A 96 5.71 -16.53 10.64
N THR A 97 5.97 -16.20 11.90
CA THR A 97 7.27 -16.50 12.52
C THR A 97 7.41 -18.00 12.79
N ARG A 98 8.64 -18.47 13.05
CA ARG A 98 8.88 -19.87 13.47
C ARG A 98 8.14 -20.28 14.75
N LYS A 99 7.68 -19.31 15.55
CA LYS A 99 6.90 -19.53 16.78
C LYS A 99 5.40 -19.30 16.57
N ASN A 100 4.92 -19.41 15.32
CA ASN A 100 3.51 -19.27 14.94
C ASN A 100 2.85 -17.91 15.27
N PHE A 101 3.65 -16.87 15.50
CA PHE A 101 3.15 -15.50 15.57
C PHE A 101 2.86 -15.00 14.15
N LEU A 102 1.60 -14.65 13.86
CA LEU A 102 1.17 -13.99 12.64
C LEU A 102 1.75 -12.58 12.60
N THR A 103 2.46 -12.26 11.54
CA THR A 103 3.20 -11.01 11.37
C THR A 103 3.14 -10.56 9.91
N ILE A 104 3.99 -9.61 9.53
CA ILE A 104 4.25 -9.28 8.14
C ILE A 104 5.75 -9.34 7.86
N SER A 105 6.07 -9.46 6.59
CA SER A 105 7.40 -9.18 6.07
C SER A 105 7.37 -8.00 5.10
N ILE A 106 8.46 -7.27 5.09
CA ILE A 106 8.74 -6.18 4.16
C ILE A 106 9.73 -6.71 3.12
N GLU A 107 9.37 -6.61 1.85
CA GLU A 107 10.30 -6.79 0.75
C GLU A 107 10.58 -5.46 0.09
N ALA A 108 11.86 -5.15 -0.10
CA ALA A 108 12.31 -3.95 -0.80
C ALA A 108 13.09 -4.33 -2.05
N ALA A 109 12.71 -3.78 -3.20
CA ALA A 109 13.36 -4.00 -4.49
C ALA A 109 13.85 -2.68 -5.09
N GLU A 110 14.99 -2.71 -5.77
CA GLU A 110 15.54 -1.54 -6.48
C GLU A 110 14.89 -1.39 -7.86
N MET A 111 14.73 -0.16 -8.35
CA MET A 111 14.28 0.11 -9.72
C MET A 111 15.30 -0.41 -10.74
N LEU A 112 14.84 -1.26 -11.68
CA LEU A 112 15.67 -1.72 -12.81
C LEU A 112 15.56 -0.78 -14.01
N ASN A 113 14.34 -0.38 -14.34
CA ASN A 113 14.09 0.47 -15.50
C ASN A 113 13.00 1.51 -15.16
N PRO A 114 13.38 2.80 -15.07
CA PRO A 114 12.44 3.89 -14.79
C PRO A 114 11.32 4.06 -15.82
N ALA A 115 11.58 3.73 -17.10
CA ALA A 115 10.64 3.95 -18.20
C ALA A 115 9.39 3.07 -18.09
N ASN A 116 9.55 1.83 -17.61
CA ASN A 116 8.46 0.88 -17.44
C ASN A 116 8.14 0.56 -15.97
N ARG A 117 8.78 1.27 -15.02
CA ARG A 117 8.62 1.07 -13.57
C ARG A 117 8.79 -0.40 -13.15
N THR A 118 9.82 -1.06 -13.66
CA THR A 118 10.16 -2.43 -13.28
C THR A 118 11.18 -2.46 -12.14
N TYR A 119 11.03 -3.42 -11.22
CA TYR A 119 11.85 -3.52 -10.01
C TYR A 119 12.51 -4.89 -9.89
N ASN A 120 13.71 -4.94 -9.32
CA ASN A 120 14.50 -6.15 -9.15
C ASN A 120 14.02 -6.99 -7.95
N TRP A 121 12.87 -7.65 -8.10
CA TRP A 121 12.35 -8.55 -7.06
C TRP A 121 13.23 -9.79 -6.85
N GLY A 122 14.04 -10.19 -7.84
CA GLY A 122 15.01 -11.27 -7.72
C GLY A 122 16.16 -10.95 -6.76
N ASN A 123 16.55 -9.67 -6.64
CA ASN A 123 17.56 -9.18 -5.69
C ASN A 123 16.97 -8.28 -4.59
N LYS A 124 15.78 -8.64 -4.09
CA LYS A 124 15.13 -7.92 -2.99
C LYS A 124 15.86 -8.10 -1.65
N THR A 125 15.65 -7.16 -0.75
CA THR A 125 15.89 -7.34 0.69
C THR A 125 14.57 -7.69 1.35
N ARG A 126 14.52 -8.80 2.08
CA ARG A 126 13.35 -9.23 2.85
C ARG A 126 13.64 -9.17 4.35
N ILE A 127 12.72 -8.58 5.11
CA ILE A 127 12.76 -8.46 6.57
C ILE A 127 11.41 -8.89 7.13
N GLN A 128 11.40 -9.91 8.00
CA GLN A 128 10.20 -10.28 8.77
C GLN A 128 10.16 -9.45 10.05
N LEU A 129 9.02 -8.78 10.30
CA LEU A 129 8.84 -8.02 11.54
C LEU A 129 8.74 -8.96 12.74
N THR A 130 9.42 -8.58 13.82
CA THR A 130 9.32 -9.28 15.09
C THR A 130 8.09 -8.82 15.87
N ARG A 131 7.66 -9.65 16.84
CA ARG A 131 6.52 -9.34 17.72
C ARG A 131 6.70 -8.01 18.46
N THR A 132 7.94 -7.67 18.84
CA THR A 132 8.26 -6.47 19.64
C THR A 132 8.28 -5.19 18.80
N GLU A 133 8.54 -5.29 17.51
CA GLU A 133 8.57 -4.14 16.59
C GLU A 133 7.18 -3.77 16.07
N TYR A 134 6.30 -4.77 16.03
CA TYR A 134 5.06 -4.74 15.26
C TYR A 134 4.19 -3.52 15.54
N LEU A 135 3.88 -3.26 16.82
CA LEU A 135 3.00 -2.14 17.21
C LEU A 135 3.70 -0.78 17.12
N GLU A 136 5.02 -0.73 17.28
CA GLU A 136 5.78 0.51 17.11
C GLU A 136 5.76 0.94 15.63
N VAL A 137 5.87 -0.02 14.70
CA VAL A 137 5.71 0.24 13.26
C VAL A 137 4.30 0.76 12.96
N VAL A 138 3.25 0.15 13.54
CA VAL A 138 1.86 0.63 13.40
C VAL A 138 1.73 2.07 13.91
N ALA A 139 2.30 2.39 15.07
CA ALA A 139 2.25 3.73 15.64
C ALA A 139 2.88 4.77 14.70
N VAL A 140 4.05 4.48 14.12
CA VAL A 140 4.69 5.41 13.16
C VAL A 140 3.88 5.55 11.88
N LEU A 141 3.34 4.45 11.32
CA LEU A 141 2.52 4.49 10.11
C LEU A 141 1.26 5.36 10.28
N LEU A 142 0.70 5.37 11.49
CA LEU A 142 -0.47 6.17 11.85
C LEU A 142 -0.13 7.58 12.36
N GLY A 143 1.15 7.96 12.40
CA GLY A 143 1.59 9.26 12.90
C GLY A 143 1.28 9.47 14.38
N MET A 144 1.32 8.40 15.19
CA MET A 144 1.04 8.46 16.62
C MET A 144 2.24 8.96 17.43
N GLY A 145 1.99 9.98 18.25
CA GLY A 145 2.94 10.51 19.22
C GLY A 145 3.74 11.71 18.71
N GLU A 146 4.62 12.23 19.55
CA GLU A 146 5.50 13.37 19.22
C GLU A 146 6.74 12.90 18.44
N THR A 147 7.24 11.70 18.74
CA THR A 147 8.35 11.07 18.02
C THR A 147 7.82 10.00 17.07
N CYS A 148 7.41 10.41 15.87
CA CYS A 148 6.89 9.50 14.84
C CYS A 148 8.02 8.90 13.98
N LYS A 149 9.00 8.27 14.62
CA LYS A 149 10.11 7.58 13.92
C LYS A 149 10.57 6.35 14.69
N ALA A 150 10.98 5.33 13.94
CA ALA A 150 11.59 4.13 14.51
C ALA A 150 12.69 3.58 13.60
N LYS A 151 13.66 2.88 14.19
CA LYS A 151 14.74 2.19 13.49
C LYS A 151 14.97 0.83 14.13
N PHE A 152 15.09 -0.19 13.29
CA PHE A 152 15.27 -1.57 13.71
C PHE A 152 16.42 -2.20 12.92
N ASP A 153 17.36 -2.79 13.66
CA ASP A 153 18.59 -3.38 13.15
C ASP A 153 18.64 -4.89 13.47
N ASN A 154 19.66 -5.58 12.95
CA ASN A 154 19.97 -6.98 13.27
C ASN A 154 18.95 -8.03 12.79
N HIS A 155 18.25 -7.78 11.67
CA HIS A 155 17.37 -8.78 11.02
C HIS A 155 18.11 -9.80 10.14
N GLY A 156 19.43 -9.68 10.03
CA GLY A 156 20.26 -10.66 9.31
C GLY A 156 20.43 -11.95 10.11
N VAL A 157 20.63 -13.07 9.41
CA VAL A 157 21.07 -14.31 10.09
C VAL A 157 22.40 -14.07 10.81
N GLN A 158 22.65 -14.78 11.90
CA GLN A 158 23.91 -14.66 12.64
C GLN A 158 25.09 -14.94 11.70
N GLY A 159 26.10 -14.05 11.69
CA GLY A 159 27.24 -14.11 10.77
C GLY A 159 26.94 -13.72 9.31
N GLY A 160 25.67 -13.48 8.95
CA GLY A 160 25.27 -13.03 7.62
C GLY A 160 25.23 -11.50 7.47
N PRO A 161 24.82 -11.02 6.27
CA PRO A 161 24.63 -9.60 6.00
C PRO A 161 23.69 -8.98 7.03
N LYS A 162 24.10 -7.84 7.62
CA LYS A 162 23.23 -7.08 8.51
C LYS A 162 22.10 -6.47 7.70
N LYS A 163 20.88 -6.56 8.22
CA LYS A 163 19.65 -6.03 7.63
C LYS A 163 18.91 -5.21 8.67
N GLY A 164 18.20 -4.20 8.21
CA GLY A 164 17.36 -3.37 9.05
C GLY A 164 16.50 -2.44 8.24
N PHE A 165 15.66 -1.70 8.94
CA PHE A 165 14.80 -0.71 8.33
C PHE A 165 14.55 0.45 9.31
N GLN A 166 14.18 1.59 8.75
CA GLN A 166 13.73 2.74 9.51
C GLN A 166 12.55 3.38 8.81
N LEU A 167 11.69 4.02 9.59
CA LEU A 167 10.53 4.74 9.11
C LEU A 167 10.32 6.01 9.92
N GLU A 168 9.89 7.06 9.25
CA GLU A 168 9.59 8.36 9.85
C GLU A 168 8.34 8.95 9.19
N HIS A 169 7.35 9.32 10.00
CA HIS A 169 6.14 9.97 9.53
C HIS A 169 6.41 11.46 9.30
N GLN A 170 6.29 11.91 8.05
CA GLN A 170 6.56 13.30 7.61
C GLN A 170 5.28 14.06 7.27
N GLY A 171 4.17 13.69 7.90
CA GLY A 171 2.86 14.31 7.73
C GLY A 171 2.13 13.83 6.48
N ARG A 172 2.66 14.12 5.29
CA ARG A 172 2.04 13.74 4.00
C ARG A 172 2.38 12.33 3.53
N HIS A 173 3.43 11.75 4.09
CA HIS A 173 3.93 10.43 3.75
C HIS A 173 4.78 9.91 4.91
N VAL A 174 5.04 8.61 4.91
CA VAL A 174 6.03 7.95 5.78
C VAL A 174 7.26 7.66 4.92
N PHE A 175 8.40 8.24 5.28
CA PHE A 175 9.65 7.90 4.61
C PHE A 175 10.16 6.57 5.16
N PHE A 176 10.14 5.52 4.33
CA PHE A 176 10.48 4.15 4.72
C PHE A 176 11.77 3.72 4.01
N SER A 177 12.77 3.29 4.76
CA SER A 177 14.08 2.91 4.25
C SER A 177 14.47 1.51 4.72
N VAL A 178 14.83 0.65 3.78
CA VAL A 178 15.29 -0.73 4.04
C VAL A 178 16.74 -0.86 3.59
N TYR A 179 17.59 -1.44 4.43
CA TYR A 179 19.01 -1.61 4.19
C TYR A 179 19.48 -3.04 4.46
N GLU A 180 20.47 -3.46 3.67
CA GLU A 180 21.16 -4.74 3.77
C GLU A 180 22.62 -4.51 3.36
N ASN A 181 23.58 -5.04 4.12
CA ASN A 181 25.00 -4.91 3.80
C ASN A 181 25.28 -5.28 2.33
N ASN A 182 26.13 -4.49 1.68
CA ASN A 182 26.52 -4.66 0.27
C ASN A 182 25.38 -4.49 -0.75
N LYS A 183 24.23 -3.96 -0.34
CA LYS A 183 23.16 -3.55 -1.26
C LYS A 183 22.85 -2.07 -1.10
N PRO A 184 22.44 -1.36 -2.16
CA PRO A 184 21.94 0.00 -2.05
C PRO A 184 20.77 0.08 -1.07
N VAL A 185 20.70 1.19 -0.33
CA VAL A 185 19.54 1.49 0.53
C VAL A 185 18.31 1.72 -0.34
N ARG A 186 17.20 1.10 0.03
CA ARG A 186 15.93 1.17 -0.69
C ARG A 186 14.96 2.03 0.11
N ALA A 187 14.89 3.29 -0.28
CA ALA A 187 14.02 4.27 0.35
C ALA A 187 12.81 4.59 -0.52
N VAL A 188 11.62 4.58 0.09
CA VAL A 188 10.34 4.85 -0.56
C VAL A 188 9.53 5.82 0.31
N PRO A 189 9.11 6.98 -0.21
CA PRO A 189 8.09 7.79 0.45
C PRO A 189 6.74 7.09 0.27
N VAL A 190 6.23 6.49 1.33
CA VAL A 190 4.92 5.83 1.36
C VAL A 190 3.85 6.88 1.60
N PRO A 191 2.95 7.17 0.63
CA PRO A 191 1.96 8.22 0.83
C PRO A 191 1.00 7.88 1.98
N LEU A 192 0.43 8.92 2.60
CA LEU A 192 -0.30 8.78 3.87
C LEU A 192 -1.44 7.74 3.81
N MET A 193 -2.21 7.71 2.72
CA MET A 193 -3.36 6.79 2.62
C MET A 193 -2.89 5.32 2.54
N GLU A 194 -1.81 5.05 1.83
CA GLU A 194 -1.19 3.74 1.74
C GLU A 194 -0.52 3.34 3.06
N ALA A 195 0.08 4.29 3.79
CA ALA A 195 0.60 4.04 5.13
C ALA A 195 -0.50 3.58 6.10
N ILE A 196 -1.67 4.25 6.07
CA ILE A 196 -2.85 3.88 6.85
C ILE A 196 -3.37 2.49 6.45
N GLN A 197 -3.42 2.17 5.15
CA GLN A 197 -3.82 0.85 4.67
C GLN A 197 -2.87 -0.26 5.16
N VAL A 198 -1.56 -0.02 5.14
CA VAL A 198 -0.57 -0.95 5.71
C VAL A 198 -0.80 -1.12 7.21
N ALA A 199 -1.06 -0.04 7.94
CA ALA A 199 -1.37 -0.13 9.37
C ALA A 199 -2.65 -0.93 9.64
N HIS A 200 -3.72 -0.75 8.85
CA HIS A 200 -4.95 -1.53 8.96
C HIS A 200 -4.71 -3.02 8.71
N MET A 201 -3.98 -3.36 7.64
CA MET A 201 -3.57 -4.73 7.35
C MET A 201 -2.80 -5.33 8.54
N MET A 202 -1.87 -4.56 9.12
CA MET A 202 -1.08 -5.01 10.26
C MET A 202 -1.96 -5.24 11.50
N ILE A 203 -2.86 -4.32 11.82
CA ILE A 203 -3.77 -4.46 12.98
C ILE A 203 -4.68 -5.67 12.81
N SER A 204 -5.24 -5.90 11.61
CA SER A 204 -6.10 -7.06 11.35
C SER A 204 -5.36 -8.38 11.55
N ILE A 205 -4.10 -8.47 11.14
CA ILE A 205 -3.25 -9.66 11.37
C ILE A 205 -2.89 -9.78 12.85
N TYR A 206 -2.59 -8.67 13.52
CA TYR A 206 -2.18 -8.66 14.92
C TYR A 206 -3.26 -9.24 15.84
N VAL A 207 -4.52 -8.82 15.68
CA VAL A 207 -5.62 -9.26 16.54
C VAL A 207 -5.90 -10.76 16.42
N GLU A 208 -5.61 -11.38 15.28
CA GLU A 208 -5.74 -12.84 15.12
C GLU A 208 -4.78 -13.65 16.00
N ASN A 209 -3.69 -13.04 16.50
CA ASN A 209 -2.82 -13.68 17.48
C ASN A 209 -3.43 -13.74 18.89
N TYR A 210 -4.49 -12.97 19.16
CA TYR A 210 -5.06 -12.79 20.50
C TYR A 210 -6.58 -12.92 20.47
N PRO A 211 -7.13 -14.16 20.55
CA PRO A 211 -8.56 -14.38 20.58
C PRO A 211 -9.25 -13.52 21.65
N GLY A 212 -10.28 -12.77 21.24
CA GLY A 212 -11.04 -11.87 22.12
C GLY A 212 -10.52 -10.43 22.18
N ILE A 213 -9.37 -10.11 21.59
CA ILE A 213 -8.91 -8.72 21.45
C ILE A 213 -9.45 -8.12 20.14
N THR A 214 -10.06 -6.94 20.25
CA THR A 214 -10.54 -6.19 19.08
C THR A 214 -9.51 -5.16 18.61
N SER A 215 -9.60 -4.75 17.35
CA SER A 215 -8.76 -3.68 16.79
C SER A 215 -8.86 -2.39 17.62
N ASP A 216 -10.07 -2.03 18.10
CA ASP A 216 -10.28 -0.85 18.94
C ASP A 216 -9.54 -0.94 20.28
N THR A 217 -9.46 -2.14 20.87
CA THR A 217 -8.70 -2.38 22.10
C THR A 217 -7.20 -2.19 21.87
N VAL A 218 -6.68 -2.70 20.75
CA VAL A 218 -5.29 -2.50 20.34
C VAL A 218 -5.01 -1.02 20.13
N MET A 219 -5.87 -0.32 19.39
CA MET A 219 -5.71 1.11 19.09
C MET A 219 -5.77 1.98 20.34
N THR A 220 -6.67 1.67 21.27
CA THR A 220 -6.82 2.38 22.54
C THR A 220 -5.57 2.22 23.40
N SER A 221 -5.12 0.97 23.61
CA SER A 221 -3.95 0.67 24.42
C SER A 221 -2.65 1.21 23.81
N LEU A 222 -2.50 1.12 22.49
CA LEU A 222 -1.36 1.69 21.77
C LEU A 222 -1.30 3.21 21.93
N ASN A 223 -2.41 3.92 21.69
CA ASN A 223 -2.48 5.37 21.87
C ASN A 223 -2.16 5.79 23.32
N GLN A 224 -2.66 5.07 24.32
CA GLN A 224 -2.32 5.32 25.73
C GLN A 224 -0.82 5.12 26.01
N ALA A 225 -0.23 4.03 25.51
CA ALA A 225 1.18 3.74 25.68
C ALA A 225 2.08 4.81 25.04
N ILE A 226 1.77 5.23 23.80
CA ILE A 226 2.51 6.26 23.08
C ILE A 226 2.43 7.61 23.81
N ARG A 227 1.23 8.03 24.24
CA ARG A 227 1.06 9.26 25.03
C ARG A 227 1.87 9.24 26.32
N LYS A 228 1.91 8.09 27.00
CA LYS A 228 2.71 7.93 28.22
C LYS A 228 4.21 8.06 27.94
N ARG A 229 4.71 7.40 26.90
CA ARG A 229 6.11 7.50 26.44
C ARG A 229 6.51 8.95 26.15
N ASP A 230 5.65 9.70 25.45
CA ASP A 230 5.94 11.09 25.09
C ASP A 230 5.93 12.01 26.32
N MET A 231 5.02 11.78 27.28
CA MET A 231 5.07 12.48 28.58
C MET A 231 6.36 12.20 29.36
N GLU A 232 6.85 10.96 29.36
CA GLU A 232 8.10 10.59 30.03
C GLU A 232 9.31 11.21 29.33
N SER A 233 9.31 11.26 28.00
CA SER A 233 10.39 11.87 27.20
C SER A 233 10.54 13.36 27.48
N ARG A 234 9.42 14.09 27.63
CA ARG A 234 9.41 15.53 27.98
C ARG A 234 9.89 15.84 29.40
N LYS A 235 9.86 14.87 30.32
CA LYS A 235 10.40 15.06 31.68
C LYS A 235 11.92 14.95 31.74
N GLN A 236 12.53 14.38 30.71
CA GLN A 236 13.97 14.14 30.63
C GLN A 236 14.71 15.20 29.79
N SER A 237 13.96 16.02 29.04
CA SER A 237 14.45 17.18 28.28
C SER A 237 14.46 18.45 29.13
#